data_AF-A0A7W0X0S7-F1
#
_entry.id   AF-A0A7W0X0S7-F1
#
_cell.length_a   1.000
_cell.length_b   1.000
_cell.length_c   1.000
_cell.angle_alpha   90.00
_cell.angle_beta   90.00
_cell.angle_gamma   90.00
#
_symmetry.space_group_name_H-M   'P 1'
#
loop_
_entity.id
_entity.type
_entity.pdbx_description
1 polymer ?
#
loop_
_entity_poly.entity_id
_entity_poly.type
_entity_poly.pdbx_seq_one_letter_code
_entity_poly.pdbx_strand_id
1 'polypeptide(L)'
;MSDKANPPSLLEALRAKSEVLRERDSASRKPVEEALQDIDRRLWKAFRWLDEALGHLQIIQPTVAHQFQLGNILTIPKPRFDRGFVSFRKRGLAGLELLEHVEMFYRLVGAEPIVLRVNPGGATAIEERLRAATMQFQYQTEQDEKRVVRYGLFHVQPLISASVRLQPDYHRQVVDVTLRNVDRFESVSLEFTPDKINEPVFENLVEFMLGEANTFLHCAPLAGIRPQRELKPVKEKARQRA
;
A
#
# COMPACT_ATOMS: atom_id res chain seq x y z
N MET A 1 0.38 -1.16 62.83
CA MET A 1 1.15 -2.03 61.92
C MET A 1 0.77 -1.63 60.51
N SER A 2 1.68 -0.93 59.81
CA SER A 2 1.41 -0.36 58.48
C SER A 2 1.56 -1.44 57.42
N ASP A 3 0.45 -1.73 56.73
CA ASP A 3 0.42 -2.63 55.59
C ASP A 3 1.02 -1.89 54.38
N LYS A 4 2.25 -2.24 54.00
CA LYS A 4 2.91 -1.69 52.81
C LYS A 4 2.32 -2.39 51.59
N ALA A 5 1.37 -1.74 50.92
CA ALA A 5 0.88 -2.17 49.62
C ALA A 5 2.06 -2.30 48.65
N ASN A 6 2.34 -3.54 48.25
CA ASN A 6 3.38 -3.88 47.28
C ASN A 6 3.00 -3.23 45.94
N PRO A 7 3.94 -2.57 45.22
CA PRO A 7 3.62 -2.00 43.91
C PRO A 7 3.13 -3.10 42.96
N PRO A 8 2.13 -2.83 42.13
CA PRO A 8 1.56 -3.81 41.22
C PRO A 8 2.68 -4.39 40.35
N SER A 9 2.62 -5.71 40.13
CA SER A 9 3.58 -6.38 39.27
C SER A 9 3.55 -5.73 37.88
N LEU A 10 4.69 -5.72 37.18
CA LEU A 10 4.79 -5.18 35.82
C LEU A 10 3.70 -5.76 34.90
N LEU A 11 3.35 -7.03 35.10
CA LEU A 11 2.34 -7.72 34.32
C LEU A 11 0.91 -7.20 34.60
N GLU A 12 0.57 -6.86 35.84
CA GLU A 12 -0.70 -6.22 36.19
C GLU A 12 -0.78 -4.80 35.63
N ALA A 13 0.32 -4.03 35.70
CA ALA A 13 0.38 -2.71 35.11
C ALA A 13 0.25 -2.76 33.57
N LEU A 14 0.79 -3.78 32.91
CA LEU A 14 0.61 -4.02 31.48
C LEU A 14 -0.80 -4.48 31.12
N ARG A 15 -1.43 -5.34 31.94
CA ARG A 15 -2.84 -5.75 31.76
C ARG A 15 -3.78 -4.56 31.87
N ALA A 16 -3.67 -3.75 32.93
CA ALA A 16 -4.48 -2.55 33.11
C ALA A 16 -4.29 -1.56 31.96
N LYS A 17 -3.05 -1.36 31.49
CA LYS A 17 -2.78 -0.53 30.31
C LYS A 17 -3.40 -1.11 29.04
N SER A 18 -3.34 -2.42 28.85
CA SER A 18 -3.96 -3.08 27.69
C SER A 18 -5.48 -2.99 27.72
N GLU A 19 -6.12 -3.13 28.89
CA GLU A 19 -7.57 -3.04 29.05
C GLU A 19 -8.05 -1.62 28.76
N VAL A 20 -7.42 -0.61 29.35
CA VAL A 20 -7.74 0.81 29.08
C VAL A 20 -7.57 1.17 27.60
N LEU A 21 -6.57 0.61 26.92
CA LEU A 21 -6.38 0.82 25.48
C LEU A 21 -7.48 0.13 24.65
N ARG A 22 -7.86 -1.10 25.01
CA ARG A 22 -8.95 -1.84 24.35
C ARG A 22 -10.31 -1.18 24.57
N GLU A 23 -10.57 -0.69 25.77
CA GLU A 23 -11.81 0.00 26.11
C GLU A 23 -11.95 1.31 25.34
N ARG A 24 -10.86 2.10 25.22
CA ARG A 24 -10.84 3.29 24.36
C ARG A 24 -11.09 2.98 22.89
N ASP A 25 -10.48 1.93 22.35
CA ASP A 25 -10.71 1.45 20.98
C ASP A 25 -12.15 0.93 20.76
N SER A 26 -12.81 0.46 21.82
CA SER A 26 -14.21 0.01 21.75
C SER A 26 -15.21 1.15 21.89
N ALA A 27 -14.93 2.14 22.75
CA ALA A 27 -15.82 3.26 23.04
C ALA A 27 -15.87 4.32 21.94
N SER A 28 -14.90 4.32 21.02
CA SER A 28 -14.86 5.24 19.87
C SER A 28 -15.59 4.68 18.62
N ARG A 29 -16.14 3.47 18.70
CA ARG A 29 -16.88 2.84 17.59
C ARG A 29 -18.29 3.40 17.50
N LYS A 30 -18.66 3.89 16.32
CA LYS A 30 -20.05 4.28 16.00
C LYS A 30 -20.97 3.05 16.10
N PRO A 31 -22.29 3.24 16.28
CA PRO A 31 -23.28 2.16 16.16
C PRO A 31 -23.00 1.34 14.89
N VAL A 32 -23.02 0.01 15.01
CA VAL A 32 -22.47 -0.89 13.98
C VAL A 32 -23.07 -0.58 12.60
N GLU A 33 -24.38 -0.45 12.50
CA GLU A 33 -25.06 -0.20 11.22
C GLU A 33 -24.71 1.15 10.59
N GLU A 34 -24.67 2.23 11.38
CA GLU A 34 -24.25 3.55 10.91
C GLU A 34 -22.79 3.56 10.44
N ALA A 35 -21.91 2.83 11.14
CA ALA A 35 -20.51 2.68 10.76
C ALA A 35 -20.36 1.94 9.42
N LEU A 36 -21.13 0.86 9.22
CA LEU A 36 -21.15 0.10 7.97
C LEU A 36 -21.52 1.00 6.79
N GLN A 37 -22.62 1.74 6.92
CA GLN A 37 -23.12 2.63 5.87
C GLN A 37 -22.19 3.83 5.61
N ASP A 38 -21.58 4.40 6.65
CA ASP A 38 -20.64 5.51 6.49
C ASP A 38 -19.39 5.09 5.72
N ILE A 39 -18.81 3.93 6.05
CA ILE A 39 -17.66 3.36 5.34
C ILE A 39 -18.02 3.08 3.88
N ASP A 40 -19.16 2.42 3.63
CA ASP A 40 -19.62 2.10 2.28
C ASP A 40 -19.81 3.35 1.42
N ARG A 41 -20.48 4.38 1.97
CA ARG A 41 -20.66 5.68 1.29
C ARG A 41 -19.33 6.34 0.94
N ARG A 42 -18.32 6.25 1.82
CA ARG A 42 -16.99 6.81 1.57
C ARG A 42 -16.24 6.05 0.49
N LEU A 43 -16.34 4.72 0.45
CA LEU A 43 -15.76 3.92 -0.62
C LEU A 43 -16.42 4.20 -1.97
N TRP A 44 -17.73 4.43 -2.02
CA TRP A 44 -18.40 4.87 -3.25
C TRP A 44 -17.97 6.26 -3.73
N LYS A 45 -17.64 7.16 -2.80
CA LYS A 45 -17.02 8.45 -3.17
C LYS A 45 -15.61 8.24 -3.70
N ALA A 46 -14.81 7.40 -3.04
CA ALA A 46 -13.46 7.03 -3.49
C ALA A 46 -13.49 6.45 -4.91
N PHE A 47 -14.39 5.49 -5.18
CA PHE A 47 -14.58 4.89 -6.50
C PHE A 47 -14.80 5.96 -7.58
N ARG A 48 -15.79 6.83 -7.39
CA ARG A 48 -16.15 7.86 -8.38
C ARG A 48 -15.01 8.85 -8.62
N TRP A 49 -14.38 9.32 -7.54
CA TRP A 49 -13.30 10.29 -7.63
C TRP A 49 -12.08 9.69 -8.35
N LEU A 50 -11.69 8.45 -8.01
CA LEU A 50 -10.57 7.77 -8.65
C LEU A 50 -10.86 7.45 -10.12
N ASP A 51 -12.10 7.07 -10.46
CA ASP A 51 -12.50 6.79 -11.84
C ASP A 51 -12.40 8.05 -12.72
N GLU A 52 -12.87 9.19 -12.20
CA GLU A 52 -12.74 10.50 -12.85
C GLU A 52 -11.26 10.90 -13.04
N ALA A 53 -10.45 10.77 -11.99
CA ALA A 53 -9.02 11.09 -12.05
C ALA A 53 -8.28 10.23 -13.09
N LEU A 54 -8.55 8.91 -13.13
CA LEU A 54 -7.97 8.03 -14.15
C LEU A 54 -8.43 8.38 -15.56
N GLY A 55 -9.69 8.81 -15.72
CA GLY A 55 -10.20 9.31 -17.00
C GLY A 55 -9.37 10.49 -17.52
N HIS A 56 -9.03 11.45 -16.66
CA HIS A 56 -8.14 12.55 -17.02
C HIS A 56 -6.71 12.11 -17.30
N LEU A 57 -6.13 11.24 -16.46
CA LEU A 57 -4.77 10.72 -16.65
C LEU A 57 -4.62 9.93 -17.95
N GLN A 58 -5.65 9.20 -18.38
CA GLN A 58 -5.64 8.45 -19.63
C GLN A 58 -5.60 9.37 -20.86
N ILE A 59 -6.19 10.57 -20.77
CA ILE A 59 -6.15 11.57 -21.85
C ILE A 59 -4.79 12.29 -21.86
N ILE A 60 -4.31 12.72 -20.69
CA ILE A 60 -3.07 13.49 -20.56
C ILE A 60 -1.83 12.62 -20.84
N GLN A 61 -1.87 11.35 -20.40
CA GLN A 61 -0.74 10.42 -20.43
C GLN A 61 0.55 11.05 -19.88
N PRO A 62 0.55 11.55 -18.62
CA PRO A 62 1.72 12.23 -18.09
C PRO A 62 2.91 11.29 -17.94
N THR A 63 4.10 11.89 -17.96
CA THR A 63 5.33 11.20 -17.55
C THR A 63 5.40 11.19 -16.04
N VAL A 64 5.51 10.01 -15.45
CA VAL A 64 5.64 9.82 -14.00
C VAL A 64 7.08 10.09 -13.60
N ALA A 65 7.32 10.80 -12.50
CA ALA A 65 8.66 11.17 -12.05
C ALA A 65 9.44 10.00 -11.40
N HIS A 66 8.74 8.94 -11.00
CA HIS A 66 9.32 7.74 -10.40
C HIS A 66 10.32 7.02 -11.28
N GLN A 67 11.19 6.26 -10.61
CA GLN A 67 12.14 5.34 -11.24
C GLN A 67 11.94 3.95 -10.65
N PHE A 68 11.46 3.02 -11.48
CA PHE A 68 11.17 1.66 -11.06
C PHE A 68 12.42 0.80 -11.22
N GLN A 69 13.03 0.43 -10.10
CA GLN A 69 14.25 -0.39 -10.07
C GLN A 69 13.92 -1.79 -9.56
N LEU A 70 14.38 -2.82 -10.29
CA LEU A 70 14.29 -4.21 -9.87
C LEU A 70 15.68 -4.68 -9.44
N GLY A 71 16.12 -4.26 -8.25
CA GLY A 71 17.48 -4.50 -7.76
C GLY A 71 18.53 -4.07 -8.80
N ASN A 72 19.46 -4.97 -9.13
CA ASN A 72 20.47 -4.77 -10.17
C ASN A 72 20.08 -5.36 -11.53
N ILE A 73 18.82 -5.77 -11.72
CA ILE A 73 18.36 -6.42 -12.97
C ILE A 73 18.03 -5.38 -14.02
N LEU A 74 17.14 -4.46 -13.70
CA LEU A 74 16.69 -3.44 -14.65
C LEU A 74 16.20 -2.19 -13.92
N THR A 75 16.10 -1.11 -14.70
CA THR A 75 15.54 0.16 -14.28
C THR A 75 14.65 0.67 -15.40
N ILE A 76 13.43 1.08 -15.05
CA ILE A 76 12.53 1.80 -15.94
C ILE A 76 12.43 3.25 -15.41
N PRO A 77 13.17 4.19 -16.03
CA PRO A 77 13.13 5.58 -15.63
C PRO A 77 11.91 6.27 -16.22
N LYS A 78 11.25 7.10 -15.41
CA LYS A 78 10.22 8.05 -15.83
C LYS A 78 9.20 7.47 -16.82
N PRO A 79 8.49 6.38 -16.47
CA PRO A 79 7.54 5.77 -17.38
C PRO A 79 6.33 6.70 -17.60
N ARG A 80 5.67 6.56 -18.75
CA ARG A 80 4.47 7.32 -19.08
C ARG A 80 3.22 6.55 -18.67
N PHE A 81 2.22 7.25 -18.15
CA PHE A 81 0.89 6.66 -17.94
C PHE A 81 0.28 6.23 -19.28
N ASP A 82 -0.23 5.00 -19.37
CA ASP A 82 -0.87 4.46 -20.58
C ASP A 82 -2.39 4.37 -20.42
N ARG A 83 -2.84 3.60 -19.43
CA ARG A 83 -4.27 3.39 -19.17
C ARG A 83 -4.51 2.96 -17.74
N GLY A 84 -5.74 3.13 -17.27
CA GLY A 84 -6.18 2.59 -16.00
C GLY A 84 -7.70 2.47 -15.94
N PHE A 85 -8.20 1.81 -14.90
CA PHE A 85 -9.61 1.74 -14.58
C PHE A 85 -9.80 1.48 -13.09
N VAL A 86 -10.97 1.81 -12.57
CA VAL A 86 -11.37 1.44 -11.21
C VAL A 86 -12.43 0.35 -11.28
N SER A 87 -12.31 -0.63 -10.39
CA SER A 87 -13.26 -1.71 -10.21
C SER A 87 -13.71 -1.78 -8.76
N PHE A 88 -14.82 -2.46 -8.52
CA PHE A 88 -15.28 -2.72 -7.17
C PHE A 88 -15.93 -4.10 -7.09
N ARG A 89 -15.98 -4.64 -5.88
CA ARG A 89 -16.71 -5.86 -5.55
C ARG A 89 -17.63 -5.61 -4.39
N LYS A 90 -18.81 -6.25 -4.41
CA LYS A 90 -19.78 -6.22 -3.32
C LYS A 90 -19.86 -7.56 -2.61
N ARG A 91 -20.30 -7.52 -1.34
CA ARG A 91 -20.58 -8.69 -0.52
C ARG A 91 -21.74 -8.39 0.44
N GLY A 92 -22.57 -9.40 0.70
CA GLY A 92 -23.57 -9.34 1.76
C GLY A 92 -22.93 -9.37 3.15
N LEU A 93 -23.30 -8.43 4.02
CA LEU A 93 -22.88 -8.38 5.42
C LEU A 93 -24.01 -7.79 6.28
N ALA A 94 -24.40 -8.50 7.34
CA ALA A 94 -25.45 -8.07 8.27
C ALA A 94 -26.79 -7.66 7.58
N GLY A 95 -27.16 -8.34 6.50
CA GLY A 95 -28.38 -8.04 5.73
C GLY A 95 -28.25 -6.86 4.75
N LEU A 96 -27.09 -6.20 4.69
CA LEU A 96 -26.77 -5.14 3.74
C LEU A 96 -25.85 -5.66 2.62
N GLU A 97 -25.99 -5.11 1.42
CA GLU A 97 -25.03 -5.31 0.33
C GLU A 97 -24.00 -4.18 0.35
N LEU A 98 -22.77 -4.48 0.78
CA LEU A 98 -21.71 -3.49 1.00
C LEU A 98 -20.52 -3.75 0.08
N LEU A 99 -19.68 -2.74 -0.13
CA LEU A 99 -18.43 -2.87 -0.86
C LEU A 99 -17.44 -3.75 -0.11
N GLU A 100 -17.05 -4.87 -0.73
CA GLU A 100 -15.96 -5.72 -0.26
C GLU A 100 -14.60 -5.04 -0.48
N HIS A 101 -14.42 -4.37 -1.62
CA HIS A 101 -13.27 -3.52 -1.90
C HIS A 101 -13.53 -2.64 -3.13
N VAL A 102 -12.74 -1.56 -3.23
CA VAL A 102 -12.54 -0.78 -4.45
C VAL A 102 -11.09 -0.98 -4.87
N GLU A 103 -10.83 -1.30 -6.14
CA GLU A 103 -9.48 -1.49 -6.64
C GLU A 103 -9.26 -0.75 -7.95
N MET A 104 -8.25 0.11 -7.93
CA MET A 104 -7.74 0.82 -9.08
C MET A 104 -6.58 0.03 -9.68
N PHE A 105 -6.61 -0.16 -11.00
CA PHE A 105 -5.52 -0.73 -11.78
C PHE A 105 -5.06 0.29 -12.81
N TYR A 106 -3.74 0.43 -12.96
CA TYR A 106 -3.19 1.25 -14.02
C TYR A 106 -1.88 0.69 -14.54
N ARG A 107 -1.50 1.14 -15.74
CA ARG A 107 -0.31 0.71 -16.45
C ARG A 107 0.57 1.89 -16.78
N LEU A 108 1.87 1.72 -16.53
CA LEU A 108 2.91 2.63 -16.96
C LEU A 108 3.78 1.95 -18.02
N VAL A 109 4.31 2.74 -18.96
CA VAL A 109 5.10 2.27 -20.09
C VAL A 109 6.41 3.06 -20.15
N GLY A 110 7.53 2.36 -20.06
CA GLY A 110 8.85 2.94 -20.29
C GLY A 110 9.16 3.14 -21.77
N ALA A 111 10.23 3.87 -22.06
CA ALA A 111 10.55 4.31 -23.41
C ALA A 111 10.89 3.16 -24.37
N GLU A 112 11.71 2.20 -23.93
CA GLU A 112 12.27 1.16 -24.81
C GLU A 112 12.28 -0.24 -24.15
N PRO A 113 12.12 -1.31 -24.94
CA PRO A 113 12.34 -2.68 -24.48
C PRO A 113 13.75 -2.90 -23.91
N ILE A 114 13.83 -3.71 -22.85
CA ILE A 114 15.07 -3.96 -22.12
C ILE A 114 15.56 -5.36 -22.48
N VAL A 115 16.80 -5.47 -22.95
CA VAL A 115 17.45 -6.76 -23.23
C VAL A 115 18.45 -7.08 -22.13
N LEU A 116 18.20 -8.17 -21.41
CA LEU A 116 19.11 -8.66 -20.36
C LEU A 116 19.89 -9.87 -20.88
N ARG A 117 21.22 -9.73 -20.97
CA ARG A 117 22.13 -10.83 -21.30
C ARG A 117 22.63 -11.46 -20.02
N VAL A 118 22.35 -12.74 -19.83
CA VAL A 118 22.61 -13.44 -18.57
C VAL A 118 23.41 -14.72 -18.81
N ASN A 119 24.22 -15.09 -17.82
CA ASN A 119 24.84 -16.41 -17.82
C ASN A 119 23.74 -17.48 -17.64
N PRO A 120 23.78 -18.61 -18.37
CA PRO A 120 22.78 -19.68 -18.24
C PRO A 120 22.54 -20.15 -16.80
N GLY A 121 23.58 -20.20 -15.96
CA GLY A 121 23.45 -20.61 -14.55
C GLY A 121 22.65 -19.63 -13.66
N GLY A 122 22.45 -18.38 -14.10
CA GLY A 122 21.70 -17.35 -13.38
C GLY A 122 20.32 -17.05 -13.97
N ALA A 123 19.93 -17.71 -15.07
CA ALA A 123 18.71 -17.37 -15.80
C ALA A 123 17.44 -17.59 -14.96
N THR A 124 17.36 -18.69 -14.21
CA THR A 124 16.19 -19.01 -13.36
C THR A 124 15.95 -17.95 -12.28
N ALA A 125 17.01 -17.48 -11.61
CA ALA A 125 16.87 -16.46 -10.57
C ALA A 125 16.39 -15.11 -11.12
N ILE A 126 16.80 -14.76 -12.35
CA ILE A 126 16.33 -13.54 -13.02
C ILE A 126 14.87 -13.72 -13.47
N GLU A 127 14.51 -14.88 -14.00
CA GLU A 127 13.14 -15.20 -14.38
C GLU A 127 12.18 -15.08 -13.19
N GLU A 128 12.53 -15.66 -12.04
CA GLU A 128 11.74 -15.58 -10.81
C GLU A 128 11.53 -14.13 -10.35
N ARG A 129 12.58 -13.30 -10.39
CA ARG A 129 12.50 -11.89 -10.01
C ARG A 129 11.63 -11.09 -10.98
N LEU A 130 11.74 -11.32 -12.29
CA LEU A 130 10.87 -10.68 -13.29
C LEU A 130 9.40 -11.07 -13.09
N ARG A 131 9.13 -12.36 -12.82
CA ARG A 131 7.76 -12.84 -12.52
C ARG A 131 7.21 -12.24 -11.24
N ALA A 132 8.00 -12.17 -10.17
CA ALA A 132 7.59 -11.56 -8.90
C ALA A 132 7.23 -10.07 -9.07
N ALA A 133 7.98 -9.37 -9.91
CA ALA A 133 7.71 -7.98 -10.32
C ALA A 133 6.58 -7.85 -11.36
N THR A 134 5.94 -8.95 -11.77
CA THR A 134 4.87 -8.98 -12.80
C THR A 134 5.28 -8.39 -14.15
N MET A 135 6.56 -8.49 -14.49
CA MET A 135 7.10 -8.02 -15.75
C MET A 135 6.75 -8.99 -16.89
N GLN A 136 6.43 -8.43 -18.05
CA GLN A 136 6.27 -9.22 -19.27
C GLN A 136 7.62 -9.38 -19.96
N PHE A 137 7.99 -10.61 -20.28
CA PHE A 137 9.26 -10.90 -20.94
C PHE A 137 9.18 -12.10 -21.89
N GLN A 138 10.12 -12.17 -22.82
CA GLN A 138 10.40 -13.36 -23.62
C GLN A 138 11.82 -13.82 -23.31
N TYR A 139 12.04 -15.14 -23.24
CA TYR A 139 13.36 -15.72 -23.00
C TYR A 139 13.83 -16.50 -24.23
N GLN A 140 15.07 -16.25 -24.64
CA GLN A 140 15.74 -16.94 -25.73
C GLN A 140 17.14 -17.34 -25.32
N THR A 141 17.74 -18.30 -26.03
CA THR A 141 19.12 -18.72 -25.79
C THR A 141 19.97 -18.41 -27.02
N GLU A 142 21.13 -17.82 -26.79
CA GLU A 142 22.15 -17.60 -27.82
C GLU A 142 23.11 -18.80 -27.77
N GLN A 143 23.14 -19.58 -28.85
CA GLN A 143 24.04 -20.72 -29.00
C GLN A 143 25.26 -20.34 -29.83
N ASP A 144 26.41 -20.88 -29.46
CA ASP A 144 27.63 -20.80 -30.27
C ASP A 144 27.58 -21.77 -31.46
N GLU A 145 28.54 -21.69 -32.38
CA GLU A 145 28.65 -22.56 -33.57
C GLU A 145 28.63 -24.06 -33.23
N LYS A 146 29.04 -24.41 -32.00
CA LYS A 146 29.01 -25.78 -31.45
C LYS A 146 27.69 -26.16 -30.78
N ARG A 147 26.63 -25.36 -30.93
CA ARG A 147 25.31 -25.51 -30.26
C ARG A 147 25.36 -25.47 -28.73
N VAL A 148 26.41 -24.90 -28.16
CA VAL A 148 26.52 -24.68 -26.71
C VAL A 148 25.85 -23.36 -26.37
N VAL A 149 24.92 -23.37 -25.41
CA VAL A 149 24.27 -22.13 -24.93
C VAL A 149 25.32 -21.25 -24.28
N ARG A 150 25.57 -20.08 -24.87
CA ARG A 150 26.55 -19.11 -24.40
C ARG A 150 25.91 -18.13 -23.41
N TYR A 151 24.69 -17.67 -23.73
CA TYR A 151 23.93 -16.73 -22.92
C TYR A 151 22.43 -16.98 -23.01
N GLY A 152 21.71 -16.63 -21.95
CA GLY A 152 20.27 -16.39 -21.99
C GLY A 152 19.99 -14.93 -22.29
N LEU A 153 18.99 -14.66 -23.13
CA LEU A 153 18.54 -13.31 -23.48
C LEU A 153 17.09 -13.15 -23.02
N PHE A 154 16.86 -12.21 -22.10
CA PHE A 154 15.51 -11.78 -21.74
C PHE A 154 15.15 -10.50 -22.49
N HIS A 155 14.09 -10.53 -23.27
CA HIS A 155 13.47 -9.34 -23.87
C HIS A 155 12.31 -8.92 -22.99
N VAL A 156 12.55 -7.96 -22.11
CA VAL A 156 11.57 -7.46 -21.14
C VAL A 156 10.85 -6.26 -21.73
N GLN A 157 9.52 -6.33 -21.75
CA GLN A 157 8.67 -5.19 -22.12
C GLN A 157 8.67 -4.20 -20.95
N PRO A 158 8.81 -2.89 -21.18
CA PRO A 158 8.89 -1.89 -20.12
C PRO A 158 7.48 -1.53 -19.62
N LEU A 159 6.64 -2.55 -19.34
CA LEU A 159 5.25 -2.41 -18.93
C LEU A 159 5.13 -2.70 -17.43
N ILE A 160 4.77 -1.68 -16.66
CA ILE A 160 4.57 -1.78 -15.22
C ILE A 160 3.07 -1.81 -14.97
N SER A 161 2.60 -2.86 -14.30
CA SER A 161 1.21 -2.96 -13.84
C SER A 161 1.15 -2.65 -12.35
N ALA A 162 0.41 -1.60 -12.00
CA ALA A 162 0.26 -1.08 -10.66
C ALA A 162 -1.20 -1.17 -10.20
N SER A 163 -1.39 -1.33 -8.89
CA SER A 163 -2.73 -1.31 -8.31
C SER A 163 -2.78 -0.65 -6.95
N VAL A 164 -3.95 -0.10 -6.64
CA VAL A 164 -4.29 0.45 -5.34
C VAL A 164 -5.63 -0.11 -4.91
N ARG A 165 -5.64 -0.84 -3.80
CA ARG A 165 -6.82 -1.54 -3.29
C ARG A 165 -7.25 -0.96 -1.95
N LEU A 166 -8.46 -0.45 -1.88
CA LEU A 166 -9.13 0.00 -0.66
C LEU A 166 -10.06 -1.11 -0.18
N GLN A 167 -9.72 -1.74 0.92
CA GLN A 167 -10.47 -2.85 1.50
C GLN A 167 -10.94 -2.49 2.91
N PRO A 168 -12.25 -2.32 3.15
CA PRO A 168 -12.77 -2.07 4.48
C PRO A 168 -12.67 -3.32 5.37
N ASP A 169 -12.18 -3.13 6.59
CA ASP A 169 -12.47 -3.99 7.72
C ASP A 169 -13.63 -3.38 8.52
N TYR A 170 -14.84 -3.82 8.19
CA TYR A 170 -16.06 -3.38 8.83
C TYR A 170 -16.15 -3.72 10.33
N HIS A 171 -15.41 -4.74 10.80
CA HIS A 171 -15.40 -5.10 12.22
C HIS A 171 -14.48 -4.16 13.01
N ARG A 172 -13.32 -3.82 12.45
CA ARG A 172 -12.35 -2.89 13.04
C ARG A 172 -12.69 -1.43 12.75
N GLN A 173 -13.62 -1.16 11.84
CA GLN A 173 -13.97 0.17 11.33
C GLN A 173 -12.75 0.90 10.77
N VAL A 174 -11.93 0.20 10.00
CA VAL A 174 -10.76 0.76 9.27
C VAL A 174 -10.83 0.40 7.79
N VAL A 175 -10.05 1.09 6.98
CA VAL A 175 -9.88 0.79 5.56
C VAL A 175 -8.39 0.52 5.31
N ASP A 176 -8.08 -0.71 4.94
CA ASP A 176 -6.74 -1.10 4.53
C ASP A 176 -6.53 -0.67 3.07
N VAL A 177 -5.50 0.12 2.83
CA VAL A 177 -5.10 0.59 1.50
C VAL A 177 -3.81 -0.11 1.11
N THR A 178 -3.87 -1.00 0.14
CA THR A 178 -2.71 -1.73 -0.37
C THR A 178 -2.29 -1.16 -1.72
N LEU A 179 -1.06 -0.67 -1.76
CA LEU A 179 -0.36 -0.22 -2.95
C LEU A 179 0.49 -1.37 -3.49
N ARG A 180 0.50 -1.55 -4.80
CA ARG A 180 1.40 -2.49 -5.47
C ARG A 180 1.98 -1.84 -6.71
N ASN A 181 3.31 -1.87 -6.82
CA ASN A 181 4.04 -1.32 -7.95
C ASN A 181 3.73 0.17 -8.22
N VAL A 182 3.47 0.97 -7.18
CA VAL A 182 3.05 2.38 -7.34
C VAL A 182 4.23 3.32 -7.55
N ASP A 183 5.29 3.18 -6.75
CA ASP A 183 6.54 3.95 -6.85
C ASP A 183 7.75 3.06 -7.17
N ARG A 184 7.73 1.81 -6.68
CA ARG A 184 8.76 0.77 -6.86
C ARG A 184 8.11 -0.59 -7.04
N PHE A 185 8.86 -1.61 -7.46
CA PHE A 185 8.39 -3.00 -7.58
C PHE A 185 8.18 -3.68 -6.21
N GLU A 186 7.33 -3.09 -5.39
CA GLU A 186 7.05 -3.49 -4.01
C GLU A 186 5.55 -3.38 -3.71
N SER A 187 5.17 -3.82 -2.52
CA SER A 187 3.82 -3.62 -2.00
C SER A 187 3.87 -2.99 -0.62
N VAL A 188 2.99 -2.02 -0.40
CA VAL A 188 2.87 -1.27 0.85
C VAL A 188 1.41 -1.29 1.26
N SER A 189 1.13 -1.66 2.51
CA SER A 189 -0.22 -1.61 3.07
C SER A 189 -0.29 -0.56 4.17
N LEU A 190 -1.32 0.28 4.14
CA LEU A 190 -1.57 1.38 5.07
C LEU A 190 -2.96 1.19 5.69
N GLU A 191 -3.12 1.58 6.95
CA GLU A 191 -4.40 1.45 7.67
C GLU A 191 -5.02 2.83 7.92
N PHE A 192 -6.16 3.12 7.29
CA PHE A 192 -6.85 4.39 7.41
C PHE A 192 -8.09 4.29 8.29
N THR A 193 -8.35 5.33 9.09
CA THR A 193 -9.69 5.50 9.67
C THR A 193 -10.66 6.00 8.59
N PRO A 194 -11.97 5.68 8.66
CA PRO A 194 -12.92 6.06 7.64
C PRO A 194 -12.97 7.56 7.37
N ASP A 195 -12.80 8.39 8.41
CA ASP A 195 -12.80 9.85 8.28
C ASP A 195 -11.65 10.40 7.41
N LYS A 196 -10.55 9.65 7.29
CA LYS A 196 -9.41 9.97 6.43
C LYS A 196 -9.61 9.55 4.98
N ILE A 197 -10.61 8.73 4.67
CA ILE A 197 -10.99 8.39 3.29
C ILE A 197 -11.81 9.56 2.73
N ASN A 198 -11.11 10.53 2.13
CA ASN A 198 -11.64 11.77 1.60
C ASN A 198 -10.79 12.28 0.42
N GLU A 199 -11.28 13.31 -0.27
CA GLU A 199 -10.65 13.86 -1.48
C GLU A 199 -9.18 14.28 -1.30
N PRO A 200 -8.78 15.02 -0.26
CA PRO A 200 -7.37 15.36 -0.05
C PRO A 200 -6.40 14.17 0.02
N VAL A 201 -6.85 13.04 0.58
CA VAL A 201 -6.04 11.82 0.61
C VAL A 201 -5.93 11.19 -0.77
N PHE A 202 -6.96 11.29 -1.59
CA PHE A 202 -6.92 10.79 -2.97
C PHE A 202 -6.10 11.70 -3.90
N GLU A 203 -6.13 13.02 -3.69
CA GLU A 203 -5.21 13.95 -4.35
C GLU A 203 -3.76 13.59 -4.04
N ASN A 204 -3.42 13.45 -2.75
CA ASN A 204 -2.09 12.99 -2.33
C ASN A 204 -1.71 11.62 -2.92
N LEU A 205 -2.68 10.71 -3.07
CA LEU A 205 -2.44 9.41 -3.72
C LEU A 205 -2.07 9.59 -5.19
N VAL A 206 -2.79 10.43 -5.93
CA VAL A 206 -2.52 10.68 -7.34
C VAL A 206 -1.18 11.40 -7.52
N GLU A 207 -0.89 12.41 -6.70
CA GLU A 207 0.43 13.05 -6.66
C GLU A 207 1.53 12.01 -6.37
N PHE A 208 1.29 11.11 -5.41
CA PHE A 208 2.20 10.00 -5.13
C PHE A 208 2.35 9.08 -6.34
N MET A 209 1.28 8.71 -7.04
CA MET A 209 1.37 7.88 -8.25
C MET A 209 2.18 8.55 -9.37
N LEU A 210 2.09 9.87 -9.50
CA LEU A 210 2.82 10.66 -10.48
C LEU A 210 4.27 10.96 -10.07
N GLY A 211 4.64 10.66 -8.83
CA GLY A 211 5.97 10.96 -8.27
C GLY A 211 6.17 12.44 -7.97
N GLU A 212 5.08 13.17 -7.77
CA GLU A 212 5.09 14.57 -7.36
C GLU A 212 5.32 14.67 -5.84
N ALA A 213 5.59 15.89 -5.36
CA ALA A 213 5.75 16.13 -3.93
C ALA A 213 4.42 15.88 -3.21
N ASN A 214 4.40 14.91 -2.30
CA ASN A 214 3.19 14.46 -1.61
C ASN A 214 3.52 14.03 -0.18
N THR A 215 2.48 13.76 0.61
CA THR A 215 2.61 13.20 1.97
C THR A 215 1.83 11.91 2.18
N PHE A 216 1.47 11.20 1.10
CA PHE A 216 0.52 10.09 1.13
C PHE A 216 0.92 8.97 2.11
N LEU A 217 2.18 8.54 2.07
CA LEU A 217 2.69 7.48 2.97
C LEU A 217 2.73 7.89 4.45
N HIS A 218 2.57 9.19 4.76
CA HIS A 218 2.47 9.71 6.12
C HIS A 218 1.03 9.94 6.57
N CYS A 219 0.04 9.78 5.68
CA CYS A 219 -1.36 9.97 6.02
C CYS A 219 -1.92 8.84 6.93
N ALA A 220 -1.24 7.68 6.98
CA ALA A 220 -1.64 6.51 7.74
C ALA A 220 -0.44 5.66 8.19
N PRO A 221 -0.56 4.89 9.28
CA PRO A 221 0.45 3.91 9.67
C PRO A 221 0.48 2.72 8.69
N LEU A 222 1.64 2.05 8.62
CA LEU A 222 1.78 0.78 7.92
C LEU A 222 0.87 -0.28 8.57
N ALA A 223 0.04 -0.93 7.76
CA ALA A 223 -0.84 -1.99 8.20
C ALA A 223 -0.02 -3.15 8.81
N GLY A 224 -0.44 -3.64 9.97
CA GLY A 224 0.27 -4.70 10.70
C GLY A 224 1.50 -4.25 11.51
N ILE A 225 2.02 -3.04 11.30
CA ILE A 225 3.09 -2.45 12.11
C ILE A 225 2.46 -1.43 13.06
N ARG A 226 2.07 -1.87 14.25
CA ARG A 226 1.64 -0.95 15.30
C ARG A 226 2.84 -0.09 15.72
N PRO A 227 2.80 1.25 15.57
CA PRO A 227 3.85 2.08 16.12
C PRO A 227 3.82 1.96 17.65
N GLN A 228 4.96 1.62 18.27
CA GLN A 228 5.16 1.88 19.69
C GLN A 228 5.05 3.40 19.87
N ARG A 229 3.90 3.85 20.35
CA ARG A 229 3.62 5.26 20.59
C ARG A 229 4.64 5.78 21.59
N GLU A 230 5.46 6.76 21.18
CA GLU A 230 6.37 7.47 22.07
C GLU A 230 5.61 7.96 23.30
N LEU A 231 5.99 7.40 24.45
CA LEU A 231 5.56 7.87 25.75
C LEU A 231 6.10 9.29 25.92
N LYS A 232 5.24 10.30 25.77
CA LYS A 232 5.58 11.67 26.14
C LYS A 232 6.10 11.69 27.58
N PRO A 233 7.26 12.32 27.87
CA PRO A 233 7.78 12.38 29.21
C PRO A 233 6.79 13.16 30.09
N VAL A 234 6.38 12.52 31.19
CA VAL A 234 5.56 13.14 32.22
C VAL A 234 6.39 14.27 32.83
N LYS A 235 5.91 15.51 32.68
CA LYS A 235 6.49 16.66 33.40
C LYS A 235 6.35 16.39 34.89
N GLU A 236 7.48 16.12 35.53
CA GLU A 236 7.57 16.01 36.98
C GLU A 236 7.28 17.39 37.59
N LYS A 237 6.11 17.55 38.21
CA LYS A 237 5.80 18.72 39.02
C LYS A 237 6.75 18.69 40.22
N ALA A 238 7.74 19.60 40.21
CA ALA A 238 8.54 19.93 41.36
C ALA A 238 7.62 20.23 42.56
N ARG A 239 7.59 19.31 43.52
CA ARG A 239 7.01 19.53 44.83
C ARG A 239 7.91 20.52 45.56
N GLN A 240 7.39 21.72 45.75
CA GLN A 240 7.77 22.62 46.83
C GLN A 240 7.86 21.83 48.14
N ARG A 241 8.99 21.95 48.82
CA ARG A 241 9.08 21.81 50.27
C ARG A 241 10.06 22.85 50.80
N ALA A 242 9.49 23.70 51.67
CA ALA A 242 10.07 24.51 52.74
C ALA A 242 11.24 25.42 52.38
#